data_AF-A0AAX3WPR0-F1
#
_entry.id   AF-A0AAX3WPR0-F1
#
_cell.length_a   1.000
_cell.length_b   1.000
_cell.length_c   1.000
_cell.angle_alpha   90.00
_cell.angle_beta   90.00
_cell.angle_gamma   90.00
#
_symmetry.space_group_name_H-M   'P 1'
#
loop_
_entity.id
_entity.type
_entity.pdbx_description
1 polymer ?
#
loop_
_entity_poly.entity_id
_entity_poly.type
_entity_poly.pdbx_seq_one_letter_code
_entity_poly.pdbx_strand_id
1 'polypeptide(L)'
;MLKNEFHKEQWLKDSLDQDKVEIPEQLITYKKSRWQRFIQYLASPTKDPLEPIYSSSVGYTSLKLLPIVTAVFITILQIMLQ
;
A
#
# COMPACT_ATOMS: atom_id res chain seq x y z
N MET A 1 27.30 8.93 12.61
CA MET A 1 27.12 9.54 13.94
C MET A 1 25.94 10.51 13.81
N LEU A 2 24.78 10.18 14.38
CA LEU A 2 23.57 10.99 14.28
C LEU A 2 23.83 12.37 14.91
N LYS A 3 23.56 13.44 14.15
CA LYS A 3 23.68 14.82 14.63
C LYS A 3 22.54 15.03 15.64
N ASN A 4 22.87 15.28 16.91
CA ASN A 4 21.86 15.54 17.94
C ASN A 4 21.31 16.97 17.77
N GLU A 5 20.25 17.11 16.97
CA GLU A 5 19.64 18.41 16.66
C GLU A 5 18.87 19.02 17.85
N PHE A 6 18.56 18.22 18.88
CA PHE A 6 17.76 18.62 20.04
C PHE A 6 18.54 19.26 21.20
N HIS A 7 19.83 19.60 21.05
CA HIS A 7 20.61 20.21 22.15
C HIS A 7 20.05 21.53 22.69
N LYS A 8 19.27 22.25 21.88
CA LYS A 8 18.69 23.54 22.26
C LYS A 8 17.34 23.41 22.97
N GLU A 9 16.68 22.25 22.84
CA GLU A 9 15.29 22.06 23.24
C GLU A 9 15.12 20.70 23.95
N GLN A 10 15.82 20.56 25.08
CA GLN A 10 15.72 19.38 25.94
C GLN A 10 14.26 19.06 26.32
N TRP A 11 13.48 20.12 26.62
CA TRP A 11 12.08 20.00 27.00
C TRP A 11 11.21 19.37 25.89
N LEU A 12 11.51 19.69 24.63
CA LEU A 12 10.78 19.19 23.47
C LEU A 12 11.04 17.70 23.29
N LYS A 13 12.30 17.29 23.48
CA LYS A 13 12.68 15.89 23.50
C LYS A 13 11.96 15.14 24.63
N ASP A 14 11.95 15.69 25.84
CA ASP A 14 11.29 15.06 26.98
C ASP A 14 9.78 14.94 26.79
N SER A 15 9.13 15.94 26.17
CA SER A 15 7.71 15.91 25.84
C SER A 15 7.37 14.89 24.75
N LEU A 16 8.28 14.68 23.78
CA LEU A 16 8.09 13.69 22.71
C LEU A 16 8.38 12.27 23.19
N ASP A 17 9.34 12.10 24.11
CA ASP A 17 9.68 10.81 24.73
C ASP A 17 8.66 10.39 25.81
N GLN A 18 7.80 11.30 26.28
CA GLN A 18 6.68 11.01 27.18
C GLN A 18 5.62 10.13 26.52
N ASP A 19 5.42 10.28 25.21
CA ASP A 19 4.50 9.44 24.43
C ASP A 19 5.15 8.09 24.13
N LYS A 20 5.25 7.26 25.17
CA LYS A 20 5.62 5.86 25.01
C LYS A 20 4.48 5.12 24.34
N VAL A 21 4.62 4.92 23.04
CA VAL A 21 3.77 4.00 22.29
C VAL A 21 4.05 2.59 22.80
N GLU A 22 3.18 2.09 23.68
CA GLU A 22 3.19 0.69 24.08
C GLU A 22 2.78 -0.15 22.87
N ILE A 23 3.77 -0.65 22.13
CA ILE A 23 3.52 -1.58 21.03
C ILE A 23 3.18 -2.93 21.66
N PRO A 24 1.97 -3.47 21.44
CA PRO A 24 1.61 -4.78 21.95
C PRO A 24 2.63 -5.83 21.47
N GLU A 25 3.25 -6.58 22.38
CA GLU A 25 4.27 -7.60 22.05
C GLU A 25 3.74 -8.65 21.04
N GLN A 26 2.44 -8.92 21.11
CA GLN A 26 1.68 -9.74 20.16
C GLN A 26 1.81 -9.27 18.69
N LEU A 27 2.00 -7.97 18.42
CA LEU A 27 2.22 -7.47 17.06
C LEU A 27 3.67 -7.66 16.57
N ILE A 28 4.62 -7.83 17.49
CA ILE A 28 6.06 -7.98 17.19
C ILE A 28 6.36 -9.43 16.80
N THR A 29 5.71 -10.40 17.46
CA THR A 29 5.93 -11.84 17.22
C THR A 29 5.24 -12.35 15.96
N TYR A 30 4.10 -11.76 15.57
CA TYR A 30 3.36 -12.18 14.38
C TYR A 30 3.97 -11.57 13.11
N LYS A 31 4.95 -12.27 12.53
CA LYS A 31 5.45 -11.96 11.19
C LYS A 31 4.30 -12.08 10.18
N LYS A 32 3.78 -10.94 9.73
CA LYS A 32 2.70 -10.90 8.74
C LYS A 32 3.11 -11.65 7.48
N SER A 33 2.32 -12.64 7.11
CA SER A 33 2.47 -13.40 5.86
C SER A 33 2.39 -12.46 4.65
N ARG A 34 2.96 -12.87 3.51
CA ARG A 34 2.89 -12.10 2.25
C ARG A 34 1.45 -11.73 1.89
N TRP A 35 0.50 -12.64 2.11
CA TRP A 35 -0.92 -12.40 1.88
C TRP A 35 -1.53 -11.39 2.85
N GLN A 36 -1.23 -11.51 4.15
CA GLN A 36 -1.71 -10.55 5.16
C GLN A 36 -1.16 -9.14 4.91
N ARG A 37 0.09 -9.02 4.42
CA ARG A 37 0.67 -7.74 4.02
C ARG A 37 -0.06 -7.14 2.81
N PHE A 38 -0.45 -7.98 1.84
CA PHE A 38 -1.24 -7.55 0.70
C PHE A 38 -2.63 -7.06 1.12
N ILE A 39 -3.33 -7.81 1.97
CA ILE A 39 -4.64 -7.39 2.52
C ILE A 39 -4.51 -6.09 3.34
N GLN A 40 -3.47 -5.97 4.17
CA GLN A 40 -3.20 -4.76 4.94
C GLN A 40 -2.93 -3.56 4.02
N TYR A 41 -2.21 -3.78 2.92
CA TYR A 41 -1.96 -2.74 1.91
C TYR A 41 -3.27 -2.28 1.26
N LEU A 42 -4.15 -3.21 0.88
CA LEU A 42 -5.48 -2.88 0.34
C LEU A 42 -6.39 -2.19 1.35
N ALA A 43 -6.28 -2.56 2.64
CA ALA A 43 -7.07 -1.98 3.71
C ALA A 43 -6.53 -0.63 4.22
N SER A 44 -5.34 -0.20 3.76
CA SER A 44 -4.70 1.02 4.23
C SER A 44 -5.32 2.24 3.54
N PRO A 45 -6.00 3.14 4.27
CA PRO A 45 -6.68 4.29 3.66
C PRO A 45 -5.71 5.30 3.03
N THR A 46 -4.42 5.24 3.38
CA THR A 46 -3.35 6.15 2.93
C THR A 46 -2.51 5.62 1.78
N LYS A 47 -2.74 4.39 1.31
CA LYS A 47 -2.02 3.83 0.17
C LYS A 47 -3.03 3.37 -0.85
N ASP A 48 -3.33 4.21 -1.83
CA ASP A 48 -4.16 3.80 -2.94
C ASP A 48 -3.39 2.74 -3.76
N PRO A 49 -3.84 1.48 -3.82
CA PRO A 49 -3.18 0.45 -4.61
C PRO A 49 -3.21 0.74 -6.11
N LEU A 50 -4.09 1.63 -6.56
CA LEU A 50 -4.31 1.99 -7.95
C LEU A 50 -3.65 3.33 -8.31
N GLU A 51 -3.08 4.07 -7.35
CA GLU A 51 -2.30 5.29 -7.60
C GLU A 51 -1.25 5.15 -8.72
N PRO A 52 -0.47 4.05 -8.80
CA PRO A 52 0.52 3.88 -9.88
C PRO A 52 -0.13 3.73 -11.26
N ILE A 53 -1.38 3.25 -11.31
CA ILE A 53 -2.11 2.96 -12.54
C ILE A 53 -2.67 4.25 -13.15
N TYR A 54 -3.10 5.20 -12.32
CA TYR A 54 -3.62 6.48 -12.81
C TYR A 54 -2.54 7.55 -12.99
N SER A 55 -1.41 7.45 -12.27
CA SER A 55 -0.31 8.43 -12.32
C SER A 55 0.56 8.34 -13.58
N SER A 56 0.60 7.17 -14.24
CA SER A 56 1.40 6.94 -15.46
C SER A 56 0.51 6.91 -16.71
N SER A 57 0.95 7.56 -17.80
CA SER A 57 0.21 7.57 -19.08
C SER A 57 -0.02 6.16 -19.65
N VAL A 58 0.87 5.21 -19.31
CA VAL A 58 0.79 3.80 -19.70
C VAL A 58 -0.30 3.05 -18.92
N GLY A 59 -0.52 3.40 -17.65
CA GLY A 59 -1.57 2.78 -16.83
C GLY A 59 -2.97 3.24 -17.28
N TYR A 60 -3.11 4.50 -17.68
CA TYR A 60 -4.36 5.03 -18.25
C TYR A 60 -4.74 4.35 -19.58
N THR A 61 -3.80 4.17 -20.49
CA THR A 61 -4.06 3.46 -21.75
C THR A 61 -4.40 1.98 -21.52
N SER A 62 -3.71 1.34 -20.56
CA SER A 62 -4.00 -0.04 -20.17
C SER A 62 -5.41 -0.20 -19.59
N LEU A 63 -5.86 0.71 -18.73
CA LEU A 63 -7.22 0.71 -18.18
C LEU A 63 -8.30 0.82 -19.25
N LYS A 64 -8.04 1.58 -20.32
CA LYS A 64 -8.98 1.73 -21.44
C LYS A 64 -9.02 0.51 -22.36
N LEU A 65 -7.87 -0.15 -22.56
CA LEU A 65 -7.76 -1.31 -23.44
C LEU A 65 -8.20 -2.61 -22.77
N LEU A 66 -8.03 -2.74 -21.45
CA LEU A 66 -8.43 -3.92 -20.67
C LEU A 66 -9.88 -4.38 -20.92
N PRO A 67 -10.91 -3.51 -20.85
CA PRO A 67 -12.30 -3.92 -21.12
C PRO A 67 -12.54 -4.34 -22.57
N ILE A 68 -11.83 -3.74 -23.53
CA ILE A 68 -11.96 -4.08 -24.96
C ILE A 68 -11.38 -5.47 -25.22
N VAL A 69 -10.16 -5.73 -24.72
CA VAL A 69 -9.49 -7.01 -24.89
C VAL A 69 -10.27 -8.13 -24.20
N THR A 70 -10.78 -7.88 -22.99
CA THR A 70 -11.61 -8.87 -22.27
C THR A 70 -12.92 -9.16 -22.98
N ALA A 71 -13.61 -8.15 -23.53
CA ALA A 71 -14.83 -8.36 -24.32
C ALA A 71 -14.56 -9.23 -25.56
N VAL A 72 -13.52 -8.92 -26.33
CA VAL A 72 -13.14 -9.71 -27.53
C VAL A 72 -12.79 -11.14 -27.12
N PHE A 73 -12.02 -11.32 -26.05
CA PHE A 73 -11.64 -12.64 -25.56
C PHE A 73 -12.86 -13.47 -25.14
N ILE A 74 -13.81 -12.87 -24.39
CA ILE A 74 -15.05 -13.53 -23.98
C ILE A 74 -15.89 -13.92 -25.21
N THR A 75 -15.99 -13.05 -26.22
CA THR A 75 -16.74 -13.39 -27.44
C THR A 75 -16.12 -14.55 -28.21
N ILE A 76 -14.79 -14.63 -28.28
CA ILE A 76 -14.09 -15.76 -28.92
C ILE A 76 -14.33 -17.05 -28.14
N LEU A 77 -14.21 -16.99 -26.81
CA LEU A 77 -14.51 -18.13 -25.95
C LEU A 77 -15.96 -18.61 -26.12
N GLN A 78 -16.91 -17.69 -26.21
CA GLN A 78 -18.31 -18.02 -26.42
C GLN A 78 -18.55 -18.72 -27.76
N ILE A 79 -17.89 -18.27 -28.84
CA ILE A 79 -17.96 -18.93 -30.14
C ILE A 79 -17.35 -20.33 -30.10
N MET A 80 -16.27 -20.54 -29.32
CA MET A 80 -15.65 -21.86 -29.18
C MET A 80 -16.43 -22.84 -28.31
N LEU A 81 -17.24 -22.33 -27.37
CA LEU A 81 -18.03 -23.16 -26.45
C LEU A 81 -19.40 -23.57 -27.02
N GLN A 82 -19.84 -22.88 -28.08
CA GLN A 82 -21.11 -23.10 -28.77
C GLN A 82 -20.96 -24.10 -29.91
#